data_AF-A0A6I6N0N6-F1
#
_entry.id   AF-A0A6I6N0N6-F1
#
_cell.length_a   1.000
_cell.length_b   1.000
_cell.length_c   1.000
_cell.angle_alpha   90.00
_cell.angle_beta   90.00
_cell.angle_gamma   90.00
#
_symmetry.space_group_name_H-M   'P 1'
#
loop_
_entity.id
_entity.type
_entity.pdbx_description
1 polymer ?
#
loop_
_entity_poly.entity_id
_entity_poly.type
_entity_poly.pdbx_seq_one_letter_code
_entity_poly.pdbx_strand_id
1 'polypeptide(L)'
;MTAADSAPITARILTGYRPEDGFVAVELNPPPAEYVWHDEDAEQQEERYGPGVGYHQWLAVDAQSGAVWFGDVDWRASREHLERQLPGVPRSALGDGTLPAPGVLVYLLTHLAHDEQRGYSWRFFTAEELHALALRILPAVQRLVDSIHRTGPAGELEWSAEAATAWDDIEQAATYTFAPSGAVVWPRLRMSPVPAWRVEVDAFLASNPDLCDPSWGVATDAELEAYADYRPDSGYGGVPGRMCRAADRQIEDGFTFYGHRAALYAYRARACGDRSPTEARTWLETTEAGRGTWEAAKPPGATLADVPDCVLAALAERFQSAAHEEGLVLTGLSAYLQRLRADERASVDRQLVYEGEEVERLEGMLRDFRAARNRTVTRILAWADGRDDAEIARLASMSHDYVRDWRARLTTERATATP
;
A
#
# COMPACT_ATOMS: atom_id res chain seq x y z
N MET A 1 18.12 11.29 2.65
CA MET A 1 19.03 10.22 3.12
C MET A 1 20.25 10.87 3.74
N THR A 2 20.49 10.68 5.04
CA THR A 2 21.75 11.07 5.70
C THR A 2 22.81 10.00 5.47
N ALA A 3 24.06 10.41 5.21
CA ALA A 3 25.22 9.57 4.93
C ALA A 3 25.67 8.60 6.07
N ALA A 4 24.81 8.36 7.07
CA ALA A 4 25.13 7.64 8.29
C ALA A 4 24.87 6.12 8.23
N ASP A 5 24.19 5.60 7.20
CA ASP A 5 23.93 4.16 7.03
C ASP A 5 24.92 3.44 6.09
N SER A 6 26.00 4.12 5.68
CA SER A 6 26.90 3.67 4.61
C SER A 6 28.10 2.84 5.09
N ALA A 7 27.88 1.86 5.98
CA ALA A 7 28.85 0.78 6.07
C ALA A 7 28.73 -0.05 4.78
N PRO A 8 29.81 -0.26 4.01
CA PRO A 8 29.73 -1.09 2.81
C PRO A 8 29.24 -2.48 3.20
N ILE A 9 28.17 -2.93 2.54
CA ILE A 9 27.58 -4.23 2.81
C ILE A 9 28.42 -5.26 2.08
N THR A 10 29.07 -6.16 2.83
CA THR A 10 29.85 -7.25 2.25
C THR A 10 29.05 -8.53 2.30
N ALA A 11 28.79 -9.10 1.12
CA ALA A 11 28.15 -10.40 0.97
C ALA A 11 28.98 -11.48 1.68
N ARG A 12 28.30 -12.33 2.45
CA ARG A 12 28.96 -13.35 3.28
C ARG A 12 28.07 -14.56 3.47
N ILE A 13 28.70 -15.71 3.69
CA ILE A 13 27.98 -16.92 4.08
C ILE A 13 27.73 -16.88 5.58
N LEU A 14 26.48 -17.12 5.99
CA LEU A 14 26.18 -17.38 7.39
C LEU A 14 26.51 -18.85 7.69
N THR A 15 27.50 -19.07 8.55
CA THR A 15 27.85 -20.38 9.07
C THR A 15 27.27 -20.55 10.48
N GLY A 16 26.32 -21.46 10.65
CA GLY A 16 25.84 -21.88 11.97
C GLY A 16 24.72 -21.03 12.57
N TYR A 17 23.82 -21.76 13.22
CA TYR A 17 22.63 -21.37 13.97
C TYR A 17 22.78 -20.09 14.82
N ARG A 18 21.83 -19.16 14.69
CA ARG A 18 21.45 -18.27 15.80
C ARG A 18 20.16 -18.81 16.42
N PRO A 19 20.14 -19.11 17.73
CA PRO A 19 18.95 -19.62 18.42
C PRO A 19 17.73 -18.72 18.33
N GLU A 20 17.92 -17.41 18.16
CA GLU A 20 16.84 -16.45 17.92
C GLU A 20 16.21 -16.52 16.52
N ASP A 21 16.88 -17.15 15.54
CA ASP A 21 16.43 -17.15 14.13
C ASP A 21 15.58 -18.38 13.79
N GLY A 22 15.43 -19.37 14.68
CA GLY A 22 14.51 -20.51 14.49
C GLY A 22 14.86 -21.51 13.36
N PHE A 23 15.93 -21.29 12.59
CA PHE A 23 16.29 -22.10 11.41
C PHE A 23 17.61 -22.86 11.56
N VAL A 24 17.58 -24.16 11.22
CA VAL A 24 18.71 -25.09 11.23
C VAL A 24 19.50 -24.95 9.93
N ALA A 25 20.33 -23.92 9.81
CA ALA A 25 21.38 -23.96 8.80
C ALA A 25 22.50 -24.88 9.33
N VAL A 26 22.81 -25.95 8.58
CA VAL A 26 23.99 -26.85 8.61
C VAL A 26 23.71 -28.36 8.83
N GLU A 27 22.53 -28.80 9.26
CA GLU A 27 22.19 -30.25 9.29
C GLU A 27 21.10 -30.58 8.25
N LEU A 28 21.54 -31.09 7.10
CA LEU A 28 20.64 -31.57 6.04
C LEU A 28 20.08 -32.95 6.42
N ASN A 29 18.79 -33.15 6.20
CA ASN A 29 18.08 -34.39 6.46
C ASN A 29 17.34 -34.88 5.20
N PRO A 30 18.09 -35.28 4.13
CA PRO A 30 17.47 -35.77 2.90
C PRO A 30 16.68 -37.07 3.12
N PRO A 31 15.64 -37.34 2.30
CA PRO A 31 14.90 -38.59 2.38
C PRO A 31 15.80 -39.79 2.07
N PRO A 32 15.62 -40.94 2.76
CA PRO A 32 16.29 -42.17 2.39
C PRO A 32 15.96 -42.58 0.94
N ALA A 33 16.90 -43.22 0.26
CA ALA A 33 16.79 -43.54 -1.17
C ALA A 33 15.55 -44.39 -1.51
N GLU A 34 15.12 -45.29 -0.61
CA GLU A 34 13.91 -46.09 -0.80
C GLU A 34 12.60 -45.27 -0.88
N TYR A 35 12.59 -44.02 -0.39
CA TYR A 35 11.42 -43.14 -0.43
C TYR A 35 11.38 -42.24 -1.67
N VAL A 36 12.43 -42.28 -2.52
CA VAL A 36 12.56 -41.48 -3.74
C VAL A 36 12.49 -42.40 -4.94
N TRP A 37 11.32 -42.45 -5.57
CA TRP A 37 11.09 -43.26 -6.76
C TRP A 37 10.09 -42.57 -7.70
N HIS A 38 10.11 -42.98 -8.96
CA HIS A 38 9.21 -42.54 -10.00
C HIS A 38 8.64 -43.79 -10.68
N ASP A 39 7.32 -43.91 -10.71
CA ASP A 39 6.60 -45.00 -11.37
C ASP A 39 5.92 -44.44 -12.63
N GLU A 40 6.52 -44.72 -13.79
CA GLU A 40 6.00 -44.25 -15.09
C GLU A 40 4.66 -44.88 -15.46
N ASP A 41 4.31 -46.02 -14.87
CA ASP A 41 3.11 -46.79 -15.16
C ASP A 41 1.95 -46.48 -14.18
N ALA A 42 2.14 -45.57 -13.22
CA ALA A 42 1.10 -45.18 -12.27
C ALA A 42 -0.10 -44.51 -12.98
N GLU A 43 -1.30 -45.06 -12.75
CA GLU A 43 -2.55 -44.54 -13.36
C GLU A 43 -2.94 -43.15 -12.83
N GLN A 44 -2.55 -42.83 -11.59
CA GLN A 44 -2.82 -41.54 -10.94
C GLN A 44 -1.54 -40.71 -10.82
N GLN A 45 -1.62 -39.43 -11.19
CA GLN A 45 -0.46 -38.51 -11.16
C GLN A 45 0.15 -38.35 -9.75
N GLU A 46 -0.66 -38.53 -8.71
CA GLU A 46 -0.25 -38.43 -7.30
C GLU A 46 0.53 -39.68 -6.83
N GLU A 47 0.33 -40.84 -7.46
CA GLU A 47 1.01 -42.10 -7.15
C GLU A 47 2.28 -42.30 -7.97
N ARG A 48 2.49 -41.44 -8.99
CA ARG A 48 3.64 -41.47 -9.90
C ARG A 48 4.98 -41.20 -9.22
N TYR A 49 4.97 -40.60 -8.03
CA TYR A 49 6.16 -40.16 -7.33
C TYR A 49 6.13 -40.59 -5.86
N GLY A 50 7.23 -41.16 -5.37
CA GLY A 50 7.42 -41.45 -3.95
C GLY A 50 7.47 -40.18 -3.08
N PRO A 51 7.23 -40.29 -1.75
CA PRO A 51 7.13 -39.14 -0.86
C PRO A 51 8.40 -38.28 -0.82
N GLY A 52 9.58 -38.86 -1.06
CA GLY A 52 10.84 -38.13 -1.12
C GLY A 52 11.02 -37.21 -2.35
N VAL A 53 10.14 -37.30 -3.36
CA VAL A 53 10.19 -36.45 -4.57
C VAL A 53 9.80 -34.99 -4.28
N GLY A 54 9.04 -34.75 -3.21
CA GLY A 54 8.67 -33.40 -2.75
C GLY A 54 9.74 -32.69 -1.92
N TYR A 55 10.89 -33.33 -1.67
CA TYR A 55 11.99 -32.74 -0.92
C TYR A 55 12.72 -31.67 -1.75
N HIS A 56 13.00 -30.54 -1.12
CA HIS A 56 13.74 -29.43 -1.71
C HIS A 56 14.94 -29.06 -0.84
N GLN A 57 16.07 -28.83 -1.49
CA GLN A 57 17.16 -28.05 -0.90
C GLN A 57 17.06 -26.65 -1.49
N TRP A 58 17.52 -25.68 -0.73
CA TRP A 58 17.36 -24.29 -1.10
C TRP A 58 18.60 -23.49 -0.73
N LEU A 59 18.75 -22.39 -1.45
CA LEU A 59 19.72 -21.34 -1.19
C LEU A 59 18.92 -20.06 -0.90
N ALA A 60 19.25 -19.39 0.20
CA ALA A 60 18.62 -18.15 0.60
C ALA A 60 19.64 -17.00 0.56
N VAL A 61 19.17 -15.84 0.09
CA VAL A 61 19.93 -14.60 0.04
C VAL A 61 19.10 -13.50 0.69
N ASP A 62 19.66 -12.87 1.71
CA ASP A 62 19.13 -11.64 2.27
C ASP A 62 19.62 -10.45 1.44
N ALA A 63 18.71 -9.86 0.66
CA ALA A 63 19.03 -8.71 -0.18
C ALA A 63 19.33 -7.44 0.62
N GLN A 64 18.94 -7.38 1.90
CA GLN A 64 19.24 -6.26 2.79
C GLN A 64 20.69 -6.32 3.29
N SER A 65 21.15 -7.49 3.71
CA SER A 65 22.45 -7.66 4.40
C SER A 65 23.54 -8.37 3.57
N GLY A 66 23.19 -8.97 2.43
CA GLY A 66 24.08 -9.80 1.63
C GLY A 66 24.44 -11.14 2.28
N ALA A 67 23.71 -11.54 3.32
CA ALA A 67 23.86 -12.86 3.91
C ALA A 67 23.37 -13.94 2.95
N VAL A 68 24.15 -15.01 2.83
CA VAL A 68 23.83 -16.21 2.05
C VAL A 68 23.85 -17.41 2.96
N TRP A 69 22.84 -18.27 2.88
CA TRP A 69 22.81 -19.55 3.57
C TRP A 69 22.02 -20.58 2.77
N PHE A 70 22.08 -21.83 3.19
CA PHE A 70 21.42 -22.94 2.51
C PHE A 70 20.86 -23.91 3.54
N GLY A 71 19.91 -24.73 3.10
CA GLY A 71 19.29 -25.74 3.92
C GLY A 71 18.36 -26.60 3.08
N ASP A 72 17.48 -27.30 3.77
CA ASP A 72 16.47 -28.15 3.18
C ASP A 72 15.12 -28.01 3.89
N VAL A 73 14.13 -28.70 3.36
CA VAL A 73 12.80 -28.80 3.96
C VAL A 73 12.65 -30.18 4.59
N ASP A 74 11.81 -30.28 5.62
CA ASP A 74 11.51 -31.59 6.18
C ASP A 74 10.65 -32.37 5.19
N TRP A 75 11.23 -33.39 4.55
CA TRP A 75 10.54 -34.24 3.59
C TRP A 75 9.35 -34.99 4.19
N ARG A 76 9.26 -35.08 5.53
CA ARG A 76 8.12 -35.69 6.24
C ARG A 76 6.92 -34.75 6.35
N ALA A 77 7.12 -33.45 6.15
CA ALA A 77 6.04 -32.47 6.17
C ALA A 77 5.25 -32.48 4.85
N SER A 78 3.95 -32.21 4.92
CA SER A 78 3.09 -32.13 3.73
C SER A 78 3.57 -31.02 2.78
N ARG A 79 3.49 -31.30 1.47
CA ARG A 79 3.86 -30.37 0.39
C ARG A 79 3.12 -29.03 0.46
N GLU A 80 1.89 -29.01 0.96
CA GLU A 80 1.08 -27.79 1.17
C GLU A 80 1.72 -26.80 2.16
N HIS A 81 2.74 -27.25 2.90
CA HIS A 81 3.44 -26.47 3.91
C HIS A 81 4.83 -26.02 3.45
N LEU A 82 5.18 -26.16 2.16
CA LEU A 82 6.50 -25.79 1.64
C LEU A 82 6.85 -24.34 1.96
N GLU A 83 5.95 -23.40 1.66
CA GLU A 83 6.17 -21.96 1.90
C GLU A 83 6.46 -21.63 3.36
N ARG A 84 5.87 -22.39 4.31
CA ARG A 84 6.10 -22.20 5.75
C ARG A 84 7.45 -22.72 6.23
N GLN A 85 8.12 -23.54 5.42
CA GLN A 85 9.42 -24.13 5.73
C GLN A 85 10.58 -23.34 5.10
N LEU A 86 10.29 -22.44 4.17
CA LEU A 86 11.31 -21.61 3.54
C LEU A 86 11.61 -20.38 4.42
N PRO A 87 12.87 -19.92 4.48
CA PRO A 87 13.25 -18.73 5.24
C PRO A 87 12.81 -17.41 4.58
N GLY A 88 12.26 -17.48 3.37
CA GLY A 88 11.88 -16.33 2.57
C GLY A 88 11.06 -16.73 1.34
N VAL A 89 10.88 -15.79 0.42
CA VAL A 89 10.00 -15.98 -0.73
C VAL A 89 10.79 -16.53 -1.92
N PRO A 90 10.30 -17.60 -2.60
CA PRO A 90 10.91 -18.05 -3.84
C PRO A 90 10.93 -16.95 -4.89
N ARG A 91 12.05 -16.77 -5.61
CA ARG A 91 12.13 -15.79 -6.69
C ARG A 91 11.01 -15.95 -7.71
N SER A 92 10.64 -17.18 -8.03
CA SER A 92 9.61 -17.53 -9.01
C SER A 92 8.20 -17.07 -8.61
N ALA A 93 7.96 -16.82 -7.33
CA ALA A 93 6.71 -16.27 -6.80
C ALA A 93 6.70 -14.73 -6.77
N LEU A 94 7.84 -14.09 -7.08
CA LEU A 94 7.98 -12.64 -7.08
C LEU A 94 7.91 -12.06 -8.49
N GLY A 95 7.21 -10.95 -8.62
CA GLY A 95 7.35 -10.07 -9.78
C GLY A 95 8.60 -9.19 -9.69
N ASP A 96 8.78 -8.34 -10.69
CA ASP A 96 9.92 -7.41 -10.81
C ASP A 96 9.72 -6.08 -10.03
N GLY A 97 8.84 -6.08 -9.02
CA GLY A 97 8.47 -4.91 -8.22
C GLY A 97 9.21 -4.80 -6.88
N THR A 98 8.51 -4.36 -5.83
CA THR A 98 9.04 -4.31 -4.46
C THR A 98 9.22 -5.70 -3.87
N LEU A 99 10.29 -5.90 -3.10
CA LEU A 99 10.50 -7.13 -2.35
C LEU A 99 9.75 -7.05 -1.02
N PRO A 100 9.00 -8.11 -0.64
CA PRO A 100 8.35 -8.16 0.66
C PRO A 100 9.39 -8.25 1.77
N ALA A 101 9.13 -7.58 2.89
CA ALA A 101 9.92 -7.77 4.11
C ALA A 101 9.88 -9.26 4.53
N PRO A 102 11.01 -9.87 4.94
CA PRO A 102 12.30 -9.25 5.28
C PRO A 102 13.29 -9.05 4.12
N GLY A 103 12.91 -9.28 2.86
CA GLY A 103 13.83 -9.18 1.71
C GLY A 103 14.70 -10.44 1.50
N VAL A 104 14.29 -11.57 2.07
CA VAL A 104 14.96 -12.86 1.88
C VAL A 104 14.39 -13.57 0.66
N LEU A 105 15.26 -13.77 -0.32
CA LEU A 105 14.97 -14.44 -1.58
C LEU A 105 15.45 -15.88 -1.52
N VAL A 106 14.63 -16.80 -2.03
CA VAL A 106 14.94 -18.24 -2.03
C VAL A 106 15.04 -18.75 -3.47
N TYR A 107 16.12 -19.49 -3.73
CA TYR A 107 16.27 -20.33 -4.92
C TYR A 107 16.13 -21.80 -4.52
N LEU A 108 15.12 -22.47 -5.07
CA LEU A 108 14.91 -23.90 -4.88
C LEU A 108 15.83 -24.66 -5.83
N LEU A 109 16.69 -25.51 -5.27
CA LEU A 109 17.60 -26.33 -6.06
C LEU A 109 16.83 -27.48 -6.71
N THR A 110 17.14 -27.72 -7.98
CA THR A 110 16.62 -28.88 -8.71
C THR A 110 17.46 -30.10 -8.38
N HIS A 111 16.81 -31.23 -8.09
CA HIS A 111 17.48 -32.51 -7.78
C HIS A 111 17.44 -33.51 -8.93
N LEU A 112 16.63 -33.21 -9.95
CA LEU A 112 16.47 -34.01 -11.15
C LEU A 112 17.45 -33.52 -12.21
N ALA A 113 18.33 -34.39 -12.66
CA ALA A 113 19.18 -34.14 -13.82
C ALA A 113 19.01 -35.23 -14.85
N HIS A 114 19.08 -34.83 -16.12
CA HIS A 114 19.09 -35.74 -17.26
C HIS A 114 20.52 -35.85 -17.80
N ASP A 115 21.01 -37.08 -17.90
CA ASP A 115 22.27 -37.42 -18.56
C ASP A 115 21.95 -38.30 -19.77
N GLU A 116 22.43 -37.95 -20.96
CA GLU A 116 22.19 -38.72 -22.19
C GLU A 116 22.64 -40.19 -22.09
N GLN A 117 23.60 -40.50 -21.21
CA GLN A 117 24.10 -41.86 -20.97
C GLN A 117 23.36 -42.61 -19.85
N ARG A 118 22.76 -41.89 -18.90
CA ARG A 118 22.18 -42.48 -17.67
C ARG A 118 20.68 -42.22 -17.49
N GLY A 119 20.07 -41.47 -18.40
CA GLY A 119 18.69 -41.02 -18.29
C GLY A 119 18.48 -40.02 -17.16
N TYR A 120 17.26 -39.98 -16.62
CA TYR A 120 16.93 -39.16 -15.47
C TYR A 120 17.48 -39.74 -14.18
N SER A 121 18.12 -38.90 -13.36
CA SER A 121 18.62 -39.27 -12.05
C SER A 121 18.30 -38.21 -11.01
N TRP A 122 17.98 -38.68 -9.80
CA TRP A 122 17.75 -37.84 -8.63
C TRP A 122 19.02 -37.80 -7.76
N ARG A 123 19.40 -36.61 -7.31
CA ARG A 123 20.53 -36.44 -6.39
C ARG A 123 20.27 -35.30 -5.42
N PHE A 124 20.55 -35.55 -4.15
CA PHE A 124 20.65 -34.52 -3.11
C PHE A 124 22.11 -34.09 -2.93
N PHE A 125 22.32 -32.82 -2.66
CA PHE A 125 23.63 -32.23 -2.46
C PHE A 125 24.09 -32.36 -1.01
N THR A 126 25.39 -32.53 -0.79
CA THR A 126 25.96 -32.50 0.56
C THR A 126 26.11 -31.06 1.06
N ALA A 127 26.29 -30.89 2.37
CA ALA A 127 26.53 -29.57 2.95
C ALA A 127 27.80 -28.91 2.37
N GLU A 128 28.84 -29.69 2.07
CA GLU A 128 30.06 -29.20 1.42
C GLU A 128 29.83 -28.74 -0.02
N GLU A 129 29.00 -29.47 -0.78
CA GLU A 129 28.62 -29.10 -2.15
C GLU A 129 27.82 -27.79 -2.15
N LEU A 130 26.87 -27.64 -1.23
CA LEU A 130 26.09 -26.41 -1.06
C LEU A 130 26.93 -25.24 -0.55
N HIS A 131 27.86 -25.48 0.37
CA HIS A 131 28.80 -24.45 0.83
C HIS A 131 29.72 -23.97 -0.30
N ALA A 132 30.22 -24.89 -1.12
CA ALA A 132 31.03 -24.54 -2.29
C ALA A 132 30.23 -23.73 -3.32
N LEU A 133 28.94 -24.06 -3.52
CA LEU A 133 28.03 -23.25 -4.34
C LEU A 133 27.84 -21.85 -3.73
N ALA A 134 27.54 -21.75 -2.44
CA ALA A 134 27.37 -20.49 -1.73
C ALA A 134 28.61 -19.58 -1.85
N LEU A 135 29.82 -20.14 -1.69
CA LEU A 135 31.07 -19.40 -1.90
C LEU A 135 31.21 -18.89 -3.33
N ARG A 136 30.81 -19.71 -4.30
CA ARG A 136 30.94 -19.39 -5.73
C ARG A 136 30.08 -18.22 -6.15
N ILE A 137 28.88 -18.09 -5.59
CA ILE A 137 27.90 -17.06 -5.98
C ILE A 137 28.08 -15.73 -5.24
N LEU A 138 28.91 -15.66 -4.20
CA LEU A 138 29.15 -14.43 -3.42
C LEU A 138 29.40 -13.18 -4.29
N PRO A 139 30.17 -13.23 -5.39
CA PRO A 139 30.36 -12.05 -6.24
C PRO A 139 29.06 -11.55 -6.90
N ALA A 140 28.15 -12.44 -7.30
CA ALA A 140 26.86 -12.05 -7.86
C ALA A 140 25.88 -11.59 -6.77
N VAL A 141 25.94 -12.18 -5.56
CA VAL A 141 25.19 -11.68 -4.41
C VAL A 141 25.64 -10.28 -4.02
N GLN A 142 26.94 -10.00 -4.02
CA GLN A 142 27.48 -8.66 -3.80
C GLN A 142 26.91 -7.67 -4.81
N ARG A 143 26.96 -8.02 -6.11
CA ARG A 143 26.37 -7.22 -7.19
C ARG A 143 24.88 -6.96 -6.98
N LEU A 144 24.11 -7.96 -6.55
CA LEU A 144 22.69 -7.81 -6.25
C LEU A 144 22.46 -6.77 -5.15
N VAL A 145 23.18 -6.89 -4.02
CA VAL A 145 22.98 -6.02 -2.85
C VAL A 145 23.46 -4.59 -3.11
N ASP A 146 24.49 -4.42 -3.93
CA ASP A 146 25.00 -3.13 -4.34
C ASP A 146 24.06 -2.40 -5.31
N SER A 147 23.25 -3.15 -6.06
CA SER A 147 22.40 -2.61 -7.13
C SER A 147 20.92 -2.56 -6.79
N ILE A 148 20.45 -3.27 -5.77
CA ILE A 148 19.04 -3.21 -5.36
C ILE A 148 18.69 -1.80 -4.87
N HIS A 149 17.53 -1.29 -5.28
CA HIS A 149 17.10 0.04 -4.87
C HIS A 149 16.55 0.01 -3.45
N ARG A 150 16.87 1.06 -2.68
CA ARG A 150 16.26 1.33 -1.36
C ARG A 150 15.35 2.54 -1.51
N THR A 151 14.06 2.33 -1.30
CA THR A 151 13.01 3.29 -1.61
C THR A 151 12.21 3.65 -0.37
N GLY A 152 11.56 4.82 -0.40
CA GLY A 152 10.75 5.29 0.72
C GLY A 152 11.54 5.62 1.99
N PRO A 153 10.85 6.13 3.02
CA PRO A 153 11.45 6.41 4.32
C PRO A 153 11.75 5.14 5.12
N ALA A 154 11.04 4.04 4.85
CA ALA A 154 11.25 2.74 5.50
C ALA A 154 12.42 1.94 4.91
N GLY A 155 12.99 2.38 3.78
CA GLY A 155 14.08 1.68 3.10
C GLY A 155 13.64 0.38 2.43
N GLU A 156 12.42 0.35 1.88
CA GLU A 156 11.88 -0.81 1.18
C GLU A 156 12.72 -1.15 -0.04
N LEU A 157 12.94 -2.44 -0.25
CA LEU A 157 13.75 -2.94 -1.35
C LEU A 157 12.93 -3.02 -2.64
N GLU A 158 13.50 -2.54 -3.74
CA GLU A 158 12.92 -2.62 -5.08
C GLU A 158 13.97 -3.15 -6.07
N TRP A 159 13.53 -4.04 -6.97
CA TRP A 159 14.42 -4.56 -8.01
C TRP A 159 14.94 -3.45 -8.93
N SER A 160 16.23 -3.51 -9.22
CA SER A 160 16.87 -2.85 -10.35
C SER A 160 17.10 -3.88 -11.47
N ALA A 161 17.31 -3.38 -12.69
CA ALA A 161 17.67 -4.21 -13.84
C ALA A 161 18.99 -4.97 -13.59
N GLU A 162 19.95 -4.31 -12.94
CA GLU A 162 21.22 -4.89 -12.54
C GLU A 162 21.06 -5.98 -11.47
N ALA A 163 20.22 -5.74 -10.45
CA ALA A 163 19.94 -6.73 -9.41
C ALA A 163 19.22 -7.96 -9.97
N ALA A 164 18.27 -7.76 -10.89
CA ALA A 164 17.59 -8.85 -11.57
C ALA A 164 18.56 -9.68 -12.43
N THR A 165 19.49 -9.04 -13.14
CA THR A 165 20.55 -9.75 -13.89
C THR A 165 21.52 -10.49 -12.97
N ALA A 166 21.90 -9.89 -11.85
CA ALA A 166 22.73 -10.56 -10.85
C ALA A 166 22.04 -11.80 -10.28
N TRP A 167 20.73 -11.76 -10.08
CA TRP A 167 19.95 -12.92 -9.67
C TRP A 167 19.93 -14.02 -10.73
N ASP A 168 19.73 -13.70 -12.01
CA ASP A 168 19.80 -14.70 -13.09
C ASP A 168 21.18 -15.39 -13.15
N ASP A 169 22.27 -14.64 -12.91
CA ASP A 169 23.62 -15.18 -12.83
C ASP A 169 23.77 -16.17 -11.64
N ILE A 170 23.09 -15.91 -10.50
CA ILE A 170 23.03 -16.82 -9.34
C ILE A 170 22.26 -18.10 -9.72
N GLU A 171 21.09 -17.99 -10.32
CA GLU A 171 20.27 -19.14 -10.73
C GLU A 171 21.03 -20.02 -11.75
N GLN A 172 21.68 -19.38 -12.72
CA GLN A 172 22.49 -20.10 -13.71
C GLN A 172 23.67 -20.81 -13.07
N ALA A 173 24.36 -20.19 -12.10
CA ALA A 173 25.46 -20.83 -11.38
C ALA A 173 25.00 -22.02 -10.51
N ALA A 174 23.73 -22.04 -10.11
CA ALA A 174 23.10 -23.11 -9.35
C ALA A 174 22.46 -24.21 -10.23
N THR A 175 22.65 -24.17 -11.56
CA THR A 175 22.18 -25.23 -12.47
C THR A 175 23.27 -26.28 -12.69
N TYR A 176 23.30 -27.34 -11.88
CA TYR A 176 24.35 -28.37 -11.96
C TYR A 176 24.27 -29.28 -13.20
N THR A 177 25.42 -29.90 -13.51
CA THR A 177 25.54 -31.03 -14.44
C THR A 177 26.42 -32.12 -13.84
N PHE A 178 26.53 -33.29 -14.50
CA PHE A 178 27.46 -34.35 -14.10
C PHE A 178 28.71 -34.40 -14.98
N ALA A 179 29.87 -34.55 -14.34
CA ALA A 179 31.08 -34.97 -15.04
C ALA A 179 31.00 -36.47 -15.42
N PRO A 180 31.82 -36.95 -16.38
CA PRO A 180 31.90 -38.39 -16.69
C PRO A 180 32.21 -39.28 -15.47
N SER A 181 32.90 -38.74 -14.47
CA SER A 181 33.16 -39.41 -13.19
C SER A 181 31.93 -39.54 -12.27
N GLY A 182 30.81 -38.91 -12.61
CA GLY A 182 29.62 -38.79 -11.76
C GLY A 182 29.69 -37.68 -10.71
N ALA A 183 30.76 -36.89 -10.68
CA ALA A 183 30.85 -35.74 -9.77
C ALA A 183 29.94 -34.60 -10.22
N VAL A 184 29.38 -33.87 -9.25
CA VAL A 184 28.60 -32.64 -9.48
C VAL A 184 29.52 -31.56 -10.02
N VAL A 185 29.10 -30.92 -11.11
CA VAL A 185 29.78 -29.78 -11.71
C VAL A 185 28.82 -28.61 -11.75
N TRP A 186 29.19 -27.53 -11.04
CA TRP A 186 28.50 -26.26 -11.12
C TRP A 186 29.07 -25.42 -12.27
N PRO A 187 28.22 -24.80 -13.11
CA PRO A 187 28.65 -23.84 -14.12
C PRO A 187 29.54 -22.77 -13.52
N ARG A 188 30.47 -22.23 -14.31
CA ARG A 188 31.21 -21.04 -13.89
C ARG A 188 30.23 -19.88 -13.71
N LEU A 189 30.33 -19.18 -12.57
CA LEU A 189 29.58 -17.95 -12.36
C LEU A 189 29.86 -16.99 -13.52
N ARG A 190 28.79 -16.52 -14.15
CA ARG A 190 28.85 -15.47 -15.16
C ARG A 190 28.57 -14.13 -14.47
N MET A 191 29.16 -13.07 -15.02
CA MET A 191 28.87 -11.69 -14.63
C MET A 191 28.29 -11.01 -15.86
N SER A 192 27.04 -11.35 -16.18
CA SER A 192 26.41 -10.99 -17.44
C SER A 192 26.09 -9.49 -17.44
N PRO A 193 26.32 -8.75 -18.55
CA PRO A 193 25.87 -7.37 -18.63
C PRO A 193 24.34 -7.30 -18.59
N VAL A 194 23.77 -6.18 -18.13
CA VAL A 194 22.32 -5.94 -18.19
C VAL A 194 21.87 -6.04 -19.65
N PRO A 195 20.92 -6.91 -19.99
CA PRO A 195 20.43 -7.01 -21.35
C PRO A 195 19.58 -5.77 -21.70
N ALA A 196 19.61 -5.35 -22.97
CA ALA A 196 18.98 -4.10 -23.42
C ALA A 196 17.45 -4.05 -23.23
N TRP A 197 16.79 -5.18 -23.04
CA TRP A 197 15.36 -5.26 -22.78
C TRP A 197 14.99 -5.00 -21.31
N ARG A 198 15.96 -5.05 -20.38
CA ARG A 198 15.75 -4.60 -18.99
C ARG A 198 16.11 -3.12 -18.88
N VAL A 199 15.13 -2.30 -18.57
CA VAL A 199 15.25 -0.83 -18.60
C VAL A 199 15.05 -0.28 -17.19
N GLU A 200 16.04 0.46 -16.70
CA GLU A 200 15.87 1.30 -15.50
C GLU A 200 14.88 2.42 -15.81
N VAL A 201 13.86 2.60 -14.95
CA VAL A 201 12.88 3.66 -15.12
C VAL A 201 13.54 5.03 -15.11
N ASP A 202 14.57 5.28 -14.29
CA ASP A 202 15.29 6.57 -14.32
C ASP A 202 15.93 6.86 -15.70
N ALA A 203 16.48 5.84 -16.37
CA ALA A 203 17.03 6.00 -17.72
C ALA A 203 15.92 6.28 -18.76
N PHE A 204 14.76 5.64 -18.61
CA PHE A 204 13.58 5.92 -19.42
C PHE A 204 13.07 7.35 -19.23
N LEU A 205 12.97 7.83 -17.98
CA LEU A 205 12.57 9.20 -17.65
C LEU A 205 13.55 10.23 -18.19
N ALA A 206 14.85 9.99 -18.03
CA ALA A 206 15.90 10.87 -18.55
C ALA A 206 15.85 11.02 -20.09
N SER A 207 15.42 9.97 -20.78
CA SER A 207 15.25 9.96 -22.24
C SER A 207 13.93 10.59 -22.69
N ASN A 208 12.96 10.78 -21.78
CA ASN A 208 11.63 11.30 -22.07
C ASN A 208 11.22 12.40 -21.07
N PRO A 209 12.00 13.48 -20.91
CA PRO A 209 11.75 14.49 -19.87
C PRO A 209 10.41 15.19 -20.03
N ASP A 210 9.93 15.33 -21.27
CA ASP A 210 8.63 15.97 -21.59
C ASP A 210 7.42 15.19 -21.08
N LEU A 211 7.59 13.90 -20.75
CA LEU A 211 6.53 13.06 -20.20
C LEU A 211 6.51 13.06 -18.66
N CYS A 212 7.54 13.61 -18.00
CA CYS A 212 7.63 13.66 -16.55
C CYS A 212 6.65 14.68 -15.98
N ASP A 213 5.89 14.28 -14.96
CA ASP A 213 4.93 15.17 -14.30
C ASP A 213 5.61 15.96 -13.17
N PRO A 214 5.68 17.30 -13.25
CA PRO A 214 6.32 18.12 -12.21
C PRO A 214 5.70 17.97 -10.82
N SER A 215 4.43 17.52 -10.73
CA SER A 215 3.74 17.31 -9.45
C SER A 215 4.43 16.28 -8.56
N TRP A 216 5.21 15.34 -9.12
CA TRP A 216 5.98 14.37 -8.34
C TRP A 216 6.98 15.03 -7.38
N GLY A 217 7.44 16.25 -7.70
CA GLY A 217 8.35 17.02 -6.84
C GLY A 217 7.74 17.43 -5.49
N VAL A 218 6.40 17.44 -5.38
CA VAL A 218 5.67 17.81 -4.16
C VAL A 218 4.62 16.75 -3.78
N ALA A 219 4.64 15.59 -4.43
CA ALA A 219 3.76 14.48 -4.10
C ALA A 219 4.17 13.82 -2.77
N THR A 220 3.18 13.35 -2.02
CA THR A 220 3.37 12.51 -0.84
C THR A 220 3.92 11.13 -1.21
N ASP A 221 4.48 10.42 -0.23
CA ASP A 221 4.98 9.05 -0.41
C ASP A 221 3.87 8.13 -0.94
N ALA A 222 2.67 8.21 -0.36
CA ALA A 222 1.50 7.44 -0.80
C ALA A 222 1.07 7.76 -2.25
N GLU A 223 1.16 9.02 -2.68
CA GLU A 223 0.84 9.39 -4.06
C GLU A 223 1.87 8.85 -5.05
N LEU A 224 3.16 8.87 -4.69
CA LEU A 224 4.22 8.29 -5.52
C LEU A 224 4.12 6.77 -5.59
N GLU A 225 3.83 6.10 -4.47
CA GLU A 225 3.60 4.66 -4.43
C GLU A 225 2.41 4.24 -5.27
N ALA A 226 1.27 4.93 -5.12
CA ALA A 226 0.10 4.69 -5.95
C ALA A 226 0.38 4.95 -7.45
N TYR A 227 1.30 5.85 -7.77
CA TYR A 227 1.74 6.07 -9.14
C TYR A 227 2.61 4.91 -9.65
N ALA A 228 3.55 4.43 -8.85
CA ALA A 228 4.39 3.29 -9.18
C ALA A 228 3.60 1.97 -9.32
N ASP A 229 2.52 1.80 -8.57
CA ASP A 229 1.69 0.59 -8.57
C ASP A 229 0.59 0.57 -9.63
N TYR A 230 0.62 1.50 -10.59
CA TYR A 230 -0.34 1.54 -11.67
C TYR A 230 -0.42 0.21 -12.44
N ARG A 231 -1.62 -0.37 -12.53
CA ARG A 231 -1.88 -1.63 -13.26
C ARG A 231 -3.10 -1.45 -14.19
N PRO A 232 -2.89 -1.28 -15.51
CA PRO A 232 -3.99 -1.25 -16.47
C PRO A 232 -4.53 -2.67 -16.76
N ASP A 233 -5.75 -2.74 -17.30
CA ASP A 233 -6.34 -4.01 -17.76
C ASP A 233 -5.55 -4.65 -18.92
N SER A 234 -4.83 -3.83 -19.68
CA SER A 234 -3.96 -4.27 -20.78
C SER A 234 -2.80 -3.31 -21.00
N GLY A 235 -1.68 -3.85 -21.50
CA GLY A 235 -0.44 -3.11 -21.75
C GLY A 235 0.46 -3.00 -20.52
N TYR A 236 1.40 -2.07 -20.59
CA TYR A 236 2.42 -1.88 -19.55
C TYR A 236 1.87 -1.18 -18.30
N GLY A 237 2.21 -1.73 -17.13
CA GLY A 237 1.98 -1.11 -15.83
C GLY A 237 3.12 -0.17 -15.39
N GLY A 238 3.01 0.29 -14.14
CA GLY A 238 3.97 1.15 -13.47
C GLY A 238 4.11 2.53 -14.09
N VAL A 239 5.20 3.21 -13.73
CA VAL A 239 5.49 4.59 -14.11
C VAL A 239 5.48 4.79 -15.65
N PRO A 240 6.26 4.04 -16.46
CA PRO A 240 6.27 4.24 -17.92
C PRO A 240 4.90 3.98 -18.55
N GLY A 241 4.20 2.93 -18.10
CA GLY A 241 2.87 2.59 -18.58
C GLY A 241 1.86 3.71 -18.35
N ARG A 242 1.85 4.27 -17.12
CA ARG A 242 0.95 5.38 -16.77
C ARG A 242 1.24 6.65 -17.58
N MET A 243 2.51 7.02 -17.72
CA MET A 243 2.94 8.19 -18.47
C MET A 243 2.60 8.08 -19.96
N CYS A 244 2.98 6.96 -20.58
CA CYS A 244 2.73 6.73 -22.01
C CYS A 244 1.23 6.74 -22.30
N ARG A 245 0.42 6.10 -21.46
CA ARG A 245 -1.04 6.12 -21.62
C ARG A 245 -1.61 7.54 -21.51
N ALA A 246 -1.15 8.34 -20.56
CA ALA A 246 -1.61 9.74 -20.41
C ALA A 246 -1.24 10.60 -21.63
N ALA A 247 -0.16 10.27 -22.32
CA ALA A 247 0.32 10.95 -23.52
C ALA A 247 -0.14 10.31 -24.84
N ASP A 248 -1.04 9.33 -24.80
CA ASP A 248 -1.47 8.53 -25.96
C ASP A 248 -0.31 7.92 -26.76
N ARG A 249 0.70 7.42 -26.04
CA ARG A 249 1.87 6.73 -26.57
C ARG A 249 1.84 5.25 -26.19
N GLN A 250 2.44 4.42 -27.04
CA GLN A 250 2.61 3.00 -26.82
C GLN A 250 4.08 2.69 -26.52
N ILE A 251 4.30 1.68 -25.68
CA ILE A 251 5.61 1.10 -25.44
C ILE A 251 5.68 -0.17 -26.29
N GLU A 252 6.79 -0.34 -27.01
CA GLU A 252 7.04 -1.57 -27.79
C GLU A 252 7.07 -2.80 -26.88
N ASP A 253 6.63 -3.94 -27.41
CA ASP A 253 6.62 -5.19 -26.65
C ASP A 253 8.05 -5.72 -26.43
N GLY A 254 8.24 -6.44 -25.31
CA GLY A 254 9.48 -7.15 -25.01
C GLY A 254 10.42 -6.43 -24.04
N PHE A 255 10.05 -5.25 -23.54
CA PHE A 255 10.79 -4.58 -22.46
C PHE A 255 10.25 -4.94 -21.09
N THR A 256 11.13 -4.92 -20.08
CA THR A 256 10.78 -4.99 -18.65
C THR A 256 11.39 -3.79 -17.94
N PHE A 257 10.59 -3.09 -17.14
CA PHE A 257 11.00 -1.88 -16.43
C PHE A 257 11.26 -2.18 -14.95
N TYR A 258 12.30 -1.54 -14.39
CA TYR A 258 12.75 -1.73 -13.02
C TYR A 258 12.96 -0.38 -12.30
N GLY A 259 12.85 -0.36 -10.98
CA GLY A 259 13.09 0.85 -10.17
C GLY A 259 12.00 1.92 -10.30
N HIS A 260 10.72 1.53 -10.33
CA HIS A 260 9.60 2.46 -10.48
C HIS A 260 9.52 3.48 -9.33
N ARG A 261 9.51 3.00 -8.08
CA ARG A 261 9.51 3.87 -6.90
C ARG A 261 10.82 4.62 -6.79
N ALA A 262 11.94 3.93 -7.01
CA ALA A 262 13.28 4.51 -6.96
C ALA A 262 13.39 5.74 -7.87
N ALA A 263 12.89 5.65 -9.11
CA ALA A 263 12.90 6.75 -10.05
C ALA A 263 12.03 7.94 -9.60
N LEU A 264 10.84 7.68 -9.04
CA LEU A 264 9.96 8.75 -8.52
C LEU A 264 10.57 9.45 -7.30
N TYR A 265 11.11 8.68 -6.35
CA TYR A 265 11.79 9.24 -5.18
C TYR A 265 13.06 10.02 -5.57
N ALA A 266 13.83 9.52 -6.54
CA ALA A 266 14.98 10.23 -7.09
C ALA A 266 14.57 11.52 -7.80
N TYR A 267 13.48 11.50 -8.58
CA TYR A 267 12.92 12.69 -9.21
C TYR A 267 12.54 13.75 -8.16
N ARG A 268 11.80 13.34 -7.12
CA ARG A 268 11.42 14.25 -6.02
C ARG A 268 12.64 14.79 -5.29
N ALA A 269 13.64 13.96 -5.00
CA ALA A 269 14.88 14.41 -4.37
C ALA A 269 15.60 15.46 -5.23
N ARG A 270 15.71 15.26 -6.56
CA ARG A 270 16.27 16.26 -7.49
C ARG A 270 15.46 17.56 -7.49
N ALA A 271 14.13 17.48 -7.47
CA ALA A 271 13.25 18.65 -7.41
C ALA A 271 13.37 19.42 -6.08
N CYS A 272 13.54 18.71 -4.97
CA CYS A 272 13.75 19.30 -3.65
C CYS A 272 15.14 19.95 -3.52
N GLY A 273 16.17 19.43 -4.18
CA GLY A 273 17.55 19.86 -4.00
C GLY A 273 18.04 19.52 -2.59
N ASP A 274 18.66 20.47 -1.89
CA ASP A 274 19.16 20.26 -0.52
C ASP A 274 18.06 20.25 0.56
N ARG A 275 16.80 20.43 0.15
CA ARG A 275 15.67 20.55 1.07
C ARG A 275 15.06 19.19 1.38
N SER A 276 14.56 19.05 2.60
CA SER A 276 13.92 17.80 3.02
C SER A 276 12.43 17.78 2.65
N PRO A 277 11.95 16.79 1.88
CA PRO A 277 10.52 16.61 1.66
C PRO A 277 9.84 16.28 3.00
N THR A 278 8.75 16.96 3.33
CA THR A 278 8.02 16.79 4.60
C THR A 278 6.53 16.87 4.35
N GLU A 279 5.75 15.93 4.88
CA GLU A 279 4.29 15.96 4.69
C GLU A 279 3.67 17.24 5.29
N ALA A 280 2.87 17.94 4.47
CA ALA A 280 2.27 19.22 4.84
C ALA A 280 1.48 19.15 6.14
N ARG A 281 0.70 18.08 6.32
CA ARG A 281 -0.07 17.82 7.54
C ARG A 281 0.83 17.80 8.77
N THR A 282 1.89 17.00 8.71
CA THR A 282 2.82 16.82 9.82
C THR A 282 3.47 18.13 10.20
N TRP A 283 3.94 18.91 9.23
CA TRP A 283 4.55 20.21 9.53
C TRP A 283 3.55 21.22 10.11
N LEU A 284 2.38 21.39 9.47
CA LEU A 284 1.36 22.37 9.89
C LEU A 284 0.77 22.06 11.27
N GLU A 285 0.52 20.79 11.59
CA GLU A 285 -0.15 20.40 12.84
C GLU A 285 0.85 20.27 14.01
N THR A 286 2.05 19.76 13.77
CA THR A 286 2.95 19.31 14.86
C THR A 286 4.06 20.30 15.21
N THR A 287 4.46 21.18 14.28
CA THR A 287 5.55 22.13 14.53
C THR A 287 5.04 23.47 15.03
N GLU A 288 5.84 24.19 15.83
CA GLU A 288 5.49 25.53 16.30
C GLU A 288 5.44 26.54 15.14
N ALA A 289 6.40 26.45 14.22
CA ALA A 289 6.44 27.31 13.05
C ALA A 289 5.28 27.06 12.07
N GLY A 290 4.94 25.80 11.82
CA GLY A 290 3.76 25.44 11.02
C GLY A 290 2.46 25.94 11.63
N ARG A 291 2.26 25.74 12.94
CA ARG A 291 1.08 26.28 13.65
C ARG A 291 1.06 27.81 13.67
N GLY A 292 2.19 28.45 13.91
CA GLY A 292 2.31 29.91 13.90
C GLY A 292 1.97 30.50 12.54
N THR A 293 2.47 29.89 11.46
CA THR A 293 2.17 30.29 10.09
C THR A 293 0.70 30.08 9.76
N TRP A 294 0.12 28.97 10.19
CA TRP A 294 -1.30 28.68 10.02
C TRP A 294 -2.20 29.73 10.68
N GLU A 295 -1.96 30.05 11.95
CA GLU A 295 -2.71 31.05 12.70
C GLU A 295 -2.56 32.46 12.11
N ALA A 296 -1.35 32.82 11.65
CA ALA A 296 -1.10 34.09 10.99
C ALA A 296 -1.73 34.20 9.58
N ALA A 297 -1.95 33.05 8.91
CA ALA A 297 -2.49 33.01 7.56
C ALA A 297 -4.02 33.05 7.51
N LYS A 298 -4.71 32.63 8.57
CA LYS A 298 -6.18 32.68 8.66
C LYS A 298 -6.67 34.13 8.67
N PRO A 299 -7.52 34.55 7.72
CA PRO A 299 -8.16 35.85 7.81
C PRO A 299 -9.05 35.89 9.08
N PRO A 300 -9.05 37.00 9.85
CA PRO A 300 -9.90 37.12 11.03
C PRO A 300 -11.37 36.86 10.67
N GLY A 301 -11.95 35.80 11.23
CA GLY A 301 -13.36 35.44 11.04
C GLY A 301 -13.69 34.72 9.73
N ALA A 302 -12.71 34.35 8.90
CA ALA A 302 -12.96 33.53 7.70
C ALA A 302 -12.68 32.04 7.97
N THR A 303 -13.64 31.19 7.63
CA THR A 303 -13.45 29.72 7.59
C THR A 303 -12.88 29.31 6.23
N LEU A 304 -12.19 28.17 6.15
CA LEU A 304 -11.75 27.64 4.85
C LEU A 304 -12.94 27.22 3.98
N ALA A 305 -14.07 26.87 4.58
CA ALA A 305 -15.29 26.53 3.84
C ALA A 305 -15.70 27.62 2.83
N ASP A 306 -15.49 28.88 3.20
CA ASP A 306 -15.95 30.07 2.47
C ASP A 306 -14.94 30.58 1.43
N VAL A 307 -13.69 30.11 1.46
CA VAL A 307 -12.64 30.68 0.61
C VAL A 307 -12.65 30.09 -0.82
N PRO A 308 -12.46 30.93 -1.85
CA PRO A 308 -12.30 30.47 -3.23
C PRO A 308 -10.95 29.77 -3.45
N ASP A 309 -10.82 29.03 -4.56
CA ASP A 309 -9.61 28.26 -4.88
C ASP A 309 -8.35 29.13 -4.99
N CYS A 310 -8.47 30.38 -5.45
CA CYS A 310 -7.34 31.30 -5.52
C CYS A 310 -6.76 31.64 -4.13
N VAL A 311 -7.60 31.66 -3.09
CA VAL A 311 -7.14 31.89 -1.71
C VAL A 311 -6.47 30.63 -1.16
N LEU A 312 -6.96 29.43 -1.49
CA LEU A 312 -6.27 28.19 -1.14
C LEU A 312 -4.89 28.09 -1.80
N ALA A 313 -4.78 28.50 -3.07
CA ALA A 313 -3.50 28.55 -3.77
C ALA A 313 -2.54 29.55 -3.09
N ALA A 314 -3.02 30.75 -2.73
CA ALA A 314 -2.22 31.73 -2.01
C ALA A 314 -1.78 31.24 -0.61
N LEU A 315 -2.63 30.48 0.08
CA LEU A 315 -2.27 29.83 1.34
C LEU A 315 -1.20 28.75 1.13
N ALA A 316 -1.33 27.93 0.08
CA ALA A 316 -0.33 26.93 -0.26
C ALA A 316 1.03 27.58 -0.54
N GLU A 317 1.08 28.65 -1.33
CA GLU A 317 2.32 29.40 -1.59
C GLU A 317 2.94 29.97 -0.32
N ARG A 318 2.12 30.52 0.59
CA ARG A 318 2.59 31.04 1.88
C ARG A 318 3.19 29.94 2.76
N PHE A 319 2.51 28.81 2.91
CA PHE A 319 3.02 27.68 3.70
C PHE A 319 4.26 27.07 3.09
N GLN A 320 4.31 26.94 1.76
CA GLN A 320 5.50 26.48 1.06
C GLN A 320 6.69 27.42 1.27
N SER A 321 6.46 28.73 1.24
CA SER A 321 7.51 29.74 1.45
C SER A 321 8.04 29.73 2.89
N ALA A 322 7.16 29.60 3.88
CA ALA A 322 7.57 29.49 5.28
C ALA A 322 8.38 28.21 5.55
N ALA A 323 7.91 27.06 5.04
CA ALA A 323 8.65 25.81 5.14
C ALA A 323 10.01 25.86 4.39
N HIS A 324 10.08 26.62 3.30
CA HIS A 324 11.32 26.83 2.56
C HIS A 324 12.41 27.52 3.40
N GLU A 325 12.03 28.47 4.26
CA GLU A 325 12.96 29.13 5.19
C GLU A 325 13.57 28.16 6.22
N GLU A 326 12.88 27.04 6.50
CA GLU A 326 13.35 25.95 7.35
C GLU A 326 14.11 24.85 6.57
N GLY A 327 14.35 25.04 5.27
CA GLY A 327 15.01 24.03 4.43
C GLY A 327 14.11 22.84 4.09
N LEU A 328 12.79 23.03 4.08
CA LEU A 328 11.80 21.99 3.79
C LEU A 328 11.11 22.20 2.43
N VAL A 329 10.51 21.13 1.93
CA VAL A 329 9.53 21.15 0.84
C VAL A 329 8.29 20.41 1.31
N LEU A 330 7.15 21.11 1.43
CA LEU A 330 5.91 20.48 1.86
C LEU A 330 5.33 19.59 0.77
N THR A 331 5.10 18.32 1.08
CA THR A 331 4.45 17.36 0.19
C THR A 331 2.95 17.27 0.48
N GLY A 332 2.14 17.09 -0.56
CA GLY A 332 0.68 16.93 -0.44
C GLY A 332 -0.09 18.18 0.02
N LEU A 333 0.53 19.37 -0.01
CA LEU A 333 -0.04 20.59 0.56
C LEU A 333 -1.39 20.98 -0.05
N SER A 334 -1.49 21.01 -1.38
CA SER A 334 -2.74 21.37 -2.06
C SER A 334 -3.88 20.41 -1.71
N ALA A 335 -3.61 19.10 -1.73
CA ALA A 335 -4.59 18.08 -1.38
C ALA A 335 -5.02 18.19 0.09
N TYR A 336 -4.07 18.47 1.00
CA TYR A 336 -4.34 18.69 2.41
C TYR A 336 -5.29 19.88 2.64
N LEU A 337 -5.02 21.04 2.01
CA LEU A 337 -5.86 22.23 2.13
C LEU A 337 -7.27 22.02 1.54
N GLN A 338 -7.37 21.31 0.41
CA GLN A 338 -8.64 20.96 -0.19
C GLN A 338 -9.46 20.04 0.72
N ARG A 339 -8.80 19.05 1.36
CA ARG A 339 -9.44 18.15 2.33
C ARG A 339 -9.94 18.92 3.55
N LEU A 340 -9.14 19.80 4.14
CA LEU A 340 -9.56 20.63 5.26
C LEU A 340 -10.80 21.47 4.92
N ARG A 341 -10.82 22.09 3.73
CA ARG A 341 -12.01 22.83 3.27
C ARG A 341 -13.22 21.91 3.11
N ALA A 342 -13.04 20.73 2.53
CA ALA A 342 -14.14 19.78 2.36
C ALA A 342 -14.70 19.31 3.71
N ASP A 343 -13.84 19.07 4.69
CA ASP A 343 -14.22 18.67 6.05
C ASP A 343 -15.01 19.79 6.75
N GLU A 344 -14.56 21.05 6.62
CA GLU A 344 -15.31 22.20 7.16
C GLU A 344 -16.68 22.36 6.49
N ARG A 345 -16.76 22.23 5.16
CA ARG A 345 -18.04 22.27 4.42
C ARG A 345 -18.98 21.16 4.85
N ALA A 346 -18.48 19.93 4.97
CA ALA A 346 -19.25 18.80 5.46
C ALA A 346 -19.74 19.01 6.91
N SER A 347 -18.97 19.75 7.72
CA SER A 347 -19.41 20.14 9.07
C SER A 347 -20.57 21.14 9.04
N VAL A 348 -20.54 22.11 8.13
CA VAL A 348 -21.65 23.05 7.91
C VAL A 348 -22.90 22.32 7.43
N ASP A 349 -22.77 21.37 6.49
CA ASP A 349 -23.90 20.56 6.02
C ASP A 349 -24.53 19.75 7.17
N ARG A 350 -23.71 19.11 8.01
CA ARG A 350 -24.20 18.39 9.20
C ARG A 350 -24.90 19.30 10.19
N GLN A 351 -24.39 20.51 10.39
CA GLN A 351 -25.02 21.50 11.27
C GLN A 351 -26.41 21.90 10.75
N LEU A 352 -26.55 22.11 9.44
CA LEU A 352 -27.84 22.45 8.82
C LEU A 352 -28.86 21.30 8.95
N VAL A 353 -28.42 20.05 8.78
CA VAL A 353 -29.28 18.88 9.01
C VAL A 353 -29.78 18.84 10.45
N TYR A 354 -28.88 19.00 11.42
CA TYR A 354 -29.23 19.03 12.84
C TYR A 354 -30.22 20.15 13.18
N GLU A 355 -29.99 21.36 12.65
CA GLU A 355 -30.91 22.49 12.83
C GLU A 355 -32.28 22.21 12.20
N GLY A 356 -32.34 21.56 11.04
CA GLY A 356 -33.58 21.13 10.40
C GLY A 356 -34.37 20.12 11.23
N GLU A 357 -33.70 19.09 11.76
CA GLU A 357 -34.30 18.10 12.65
C GLU A 357 -34.84 18.74 13.94
N GLU A 358 -34.09 19.69 14.50
CA GLU A 358 -34.50 20.41 15.70
C GLU A 358 -35.72 21.32 15.45
N VAL A 359 -35.78 21.98 14.29
CA VAL A 359 -36.96 22.74 13.85
C VAL A 359 -38.18 21.82 13.73
N GLU A 360 -38.06 20.67 13.07
CA GLU A 360 -39.16 19.71 12.93
C GLU A 360 -39.66 19.22 14.30
N ARG A 361 -38.73 18.91 15.21
CA ARG A 361 -39.05 18.49 16.58
C ARG A 361 -39.83 19.57 17.33
N LEU A 362 -39.39 20.83 17.24
CA LEU A 362 -40.06 21.96 17.89
C LEU A 362 -41.44 22.23 17.27
N GLU A 363 -41.60 22.11 15.96
CA GLU A 363 -42.88 22.23 15.29
C GLU A 363 -43.86 21.11 15.70
N GLY A 364 -43.36 19.88 15.86
CA GLY A 364 -44.12 18.75 16.40
C GLY A 364 -44.62 19.04 17.82
N MET A 365 -43.73 19.48 18.72
CA MET A 365 -44.11 19.87 20.08
C MET A 365 -45.14 21.01 20.09
N LEU A 366 -44.97 22.02 19.24
CA LEU A 366 -45.91 23.13 19.13
C LEU A 366 -47.29 22.65 18.66
N ARG A 367 -47.35 21.69 17.72
CA ARG A 367 -48.59 21.07 17.27
C ARG A 367 -49.31 20.36 18.42
N ASP A 368 -48.59 19.61 19.23
CA ASP A 368 -49.15 18.90 20.39
C ASP A 368 -49.65 19.85 21.47
N PHE A 369 -48.89 20.92 21.77
CA PHE A 369 -49.34 21.97 22.68
C PHE A 369 -50.59 22.68 22.18
N ARG A 370 -50.68 22.98 20.88
CA ARG A 370 -51.88 23.56 20.25
C ARG A 370 -53.08 22.61 20.37
N ALA A 371 -52.90 21.31 20.15
CA ALA A 371 -53.95 20.31 20.30
C ALA A 371 -54.41 20.16 21.76
N ALA A 372 -53.49 20.13 22.73
CA ALA A 372 -53.80 20.09 24.15
C ALA A 372 -54.57 21.35 24.60
N ARG A 373 -54.12 22.54 24.16
CA ARG A 373 -54.83 23.79 24.41
C ARG A 373 -56.25 23.75 23.83
N ASN A 374 -56.42 23.32 22.59
CA ASN A 374 -57.74 23.23 21.95
C ASN A 374 -58.67 22.26 22.69
N ARG A 375 -58.17 21.13 23.20
CA ARG A 375 -58.95 20.23 24.08
C ARG A 375 -59.42 20.91 25.36
N THR A 376 -58.54 21.70 26.00
CA THR A 376 -58.89 22.48 27.19
C THR A 376 -59.95 23.54 26.87
N VAL A 377 -59.80 24.26 25.76
CA VAL A 377 -60.81 25.23 25.27
C VAL A 377 -62.15 24.54 25.03
N THR A 378 -62.18 23.41 24.33
CA THR A 378 -63.41 22.60 24.13
C THR A 378 -64.05 22.21 25.46
N ARG A 379 -63.26 21.80 26.47
CA ARG A 379 -63.78 21.45 27.79
C ARG A 379 -64.41 22.66 28.50
N ILE A 380 -63.76 23.82 28.46
CA ILE A 380 -64.29 25.07 29.04
C ILE A 380 -65.60 25.45 28.35
N LEU A 381 -65.64 25.39 27.01
CA LEU A 381 -66.84 25.69 26.22
C LEU A 381 -68.03 24.78 26.55
N ALA A 382 -67.79 23.59 27.11
CA ALA A 382 -68.84 22.65 27.51
C ALA A 382 -69.43 22.91 28.91
N TRP A 383 -68.81 23.75 29.75
CA TRP A 383 -69.22 23.95 31.15
C TRP A 383 -70.55 24.69 31.34
N ALA A 384 -71.11 25.29 30.28
CA ALA A 384 -72.38 26.03 30.32
C ALA A 384 -72.44 27.10 31.44
N ASP A 385 -71.29 27.68 31.78
CA ASP A 385 -71.12 28.62 32.90
C ASP A 385 -71.18 30.10 32.48
N GLY A 386 -71.48 30.37 31.20
CA GLY A 386 -71.73 31.72 30.67
C GLY A 386 -70.50 32.54 30.31
N ARG A 387 -69.28 31.97 30.32
CA ARG A 387 -68.06 32.69 29.92
C ARG A 387 -68.07 33.12 28.45
N ASP A 388 -67.70 34.37 28.20
CA ASP A 388 -67.65 34.94 26.85
C ASP A 388 -66.42 34.44 26.05
N ASP A 389 -66.47 34.58 24.72
CA ASP A 389 -65.40 34.11 23.83
C ASP A 389 -64.10 34.91 24.01
N ALA A 390 -64.18 36.17 24.44
CA ALA A 390 -63.04 37.05 24.59
C ALA A 390 -62.19 36.67 25.82
N GLU A 391 -62.85 36.29 26.91
CA GLU A 391 -62.22 35.79 28.12
C GLU A 391 -61.49 34.47 27.86
N ILE A 392 -62.13 33.53 27.17
CA ILE A 392 -61.54 32.24 26.81
C ILE A 392 -60.37 32.44 25.84
N ALA A 393 -60.51 33.30 24.84
CA ALA A 393 -59.46 33.64 23.89
C ALA A 393 -58.23 34.23 24.58
N ARG A 394 -58.44 35.15 25.54
CA ARG A 394 -57.35 35.74 26.34
C ARG A 394 -56.60 34.68 27.15
N LEU A 395 -57.31 33.79 27.84
CA LEU A 395 -56.70 32.70 28.63
C LEU A 395 -55.93 31.70 27.75
N ALA A 396 -56.44 31.41 26.57
CA ALA A 396 -55.80 30.49 25.63
C ALA A 396 -54.70 31.16 24.78
N SER A 397 -54.51 32.48 24.89
CA SER A 397 -53.67 33.26 23.96
C SER A 397 -54.02 32.96 22.50
N MET A 398 -55.30 33.10 22.17
CA MET A 398 -55.88 32.88 20.84
C MET A 398 -56.68 34.10 20.42
N SER A 399 -57.00 34.21 19.12
CA SER A 399 -57.92 35.25 18.67
C SER A 399 -59.35 34.94 19.13
N HIS A 400 -60.11 36.00 19.43
CA HIS A 400 -61.54 35.91 19.73
C HIS A 400 -62.31 35.21 18.62
N ASP A 401 -62.01 35.55 17.36
CA ASP A 401 -62.68 34.95 16.20
C ASP A 401 -62.46 33.44 16.10
N TYR A 402 -61.25 32.95 16.43
CA TYR A 402 -60.98 31.52 16.43
C TYR A 402 -61.83 30.77 17.47
N VAL A 403 -61.99 31.32 18.68
CA VAL A 403 -62.82 30.70 19.72
C VAL A 403 -64.30 30.72 19.34
N ARG A 404 -64.78 31.84 18.77
CA ARG A 404 -66.15 31.95 18.25
C ARG A 404 -66.43 30.91 17.16
N ASP A 405 -65.53 30.77 16.20
CA ASP A 405 -65.69 29.81 15.10
C ASP A 405 -65.63 28.36 15.63
N TRP A 406 -64.77 28.09 16.62
CA TRP A 406 -64.69 26.80 17.28
C TRP A 406 -65.97 26.44 18.04
N ARG A 407 -66.55 27.41 18.77
CA ARG A 407 -67.83 27.28 19.46
C ARG A 407 -68.99 27.02 18.49
N ALA A 408 -69.00 27.71 17.36
CA ALA A 408 -69.99 27.48 16.29
C ALA A 408 -69.89 26.04 15.77
N ARG A 409 -68.68 25.56 15.45
CA ARG A 409 -68.44 24.18 14.97
C ARG A 409 -68.90 23.12 15.98
N LEU A 410 -68.56 23.28 17.27
CA LEU A 410 -69.00 22.34 18.31
C LEU A 410 -70.52 22.32 18.48
N THR A 411 -71.19 23.45 18.26
CA THR A 411 -72.65 23.56 18.35
C THR A 411 -73.32 22.90 17.14
N THR A 412 -72.76 23.07 15.93
CA THR A 412 -73.19 22.37 14.71
C THR A 412 -72.98 20.86 14.83
N GLU A 413 -71.82 20.39 15.29
CA GLU A 413 -71.53 18.96 15.48
C GLU A 413 -72.49 18.32 16.51
N ARG A 414 -72.83 19.03 17.59
CA ARG A 414 -73.79 18.58 18.61
C ARG A 414 -75.23 18.53 18.10
N ALA A 415 -75.60 19.45 17.20
CA ALA A 415 -76.91 19.45 16.53
C ALA A 415 -77.07 18.29 15.53
N THR A 416 -75.97 17.83 14.90
CA THR A 416 -75.98 16.69 13.97
C THR A 416 -75.80 15.32 14.64
N ALA A 417 -75.27 15.27 15.87
CA ALA A 417 -75.05 14.02 16.62
C ALA A 417 -76.21 13.61 17.55
N THR A 418 -77.33 14.35 17.52
CA THR A 418 -78.56 14.00 18.24
C THR A 418 -79.50 13.27 17.26
N PRO A 419 -79.86 11.99 17.48
CA PRO A 419 -80.79 11.28 16.60
C PRO A 419 -82.21 11.84 16.63
#